data_AF-A0A967L3V4-F1
#
_entry.id   AF-A0A967L3V4-F1
#
_cell.length_a   1.000
_cell.length_b   1.000
_cell.length_c   1.000
_cell.angle_alpha   90.00
_cell.angle_beta   90.00
_cell.angle_gamma   90.00
#
_symmetry.space_group_name_H-M   'P 1'
#
loop_
_entity.id
_entity.type
_entity.pdbx_description
1 polymer ?
#
loop_
_entity_poly.entity_id
_entity_poly.type
_entity_poly.pdbx_seq_one_letter_code
_entity_poly.pdbx_strand_id
1 'polypeptide(L)'
;IFRGRKLAKGTVTLRLYTDEDWSGWESWRPLVSRPPNLRIPRALDIWHPWLEMLEIKSVQVEDVLQPREIDNGGYAIDLKFLEYREPKLTLAKPEASEAEASDDPVDQKIESLRGENEQLQAILEGLP
;
A
#
# COMPACT_ATOMS: atom_id res chain seq x y z
N ILE A 1 12.75 -18.26 -9.72
CA ILE A 1 12.29 -17.38 -8.62
C ILE A 1 10.85 -16.97 -8.90
N PHE A 2 9.88 -17.46 -8.11
CA PHE A 2 8.47 -17.07 -8.20
C PHE A 2 8.29 -15.68 -7.58
N ARG A 3 7.86 -14.68 -8.36
CA ARG A 3 7.72 -13.28 -7.92
C ARG A 3 6.36 -12.96 -7.24
N GLY A 4 5.61 -13.99 -6.85
CA GLY A 4 4.26 -13.85 -6.30
C GLY A 4 3.16 -13.68 -7.36
N ARG A 5 1.90 -13.68 -6.90
CA ARG A 5 0.70 -13.47 -7.74
C ARG A 5 0.64 -12.00 -8.19
N LYS A 6 0.52 -11.76 -9.50
CA LYS A 6 0.27 -10.42 -10.05
C LYS A 6 -1.04 -9.83 -9.47
N LEU A 7 -1.18 -8.51 -9.53
CA LEU A 7 -2.46 -7.86 -9.18
C LEU A 7 -3.53 -8.28 -10.17
N ALA A 8 -4.71 -8.64 -9.67
CA ALA A 8 -5.85 -8.97 -10.51
C ALA A 8 -6.42 -7.71 -11.18
N LYS A 9 -6.90 -7.87 -12.40
CA LYS A 9 -7.65 -6.85 -13.14
C LYS A 9 -9.03 -7.41 -13.45
N GLY A 10 -10.06 -6.59 -13.30
CA GLY A 10 -11.43 -6.99 -13.54
C GLY A 10 -12.24 -5.88 -14.20
N THR A 11 -13.32 -6.26 -14.87
CA THR A 11 -14.27 -5.31 -15.44
C THR A 11 -15.65 -5.59 -14.85
N VAL A 12 -16.33 -4.55 -14.38
CA VAL A 12 -17.75 -4.61 -14.03
C VAL A 12 -18.52 -3.87 -15.11
N THR A 13 -19.47 -4.57 -15.74
CA THR A 13 -20.37 -3.98 -16.74
C THR A 13 -21.70 -3.69 -16.07
N LEU A 14 -22.04 -2.40 -15.94
CA LEU A 14 -23.37 -1.96 -15.55
C LEU A 14 -24.25 -1.93 -16.80
N ARG A 15 -25.50 -2.39 -16.69
CA ARG A 15 -26.49 -2.29 -17.76
C ARG A 15 -27.59 -1.35 -17.31
N LEU A 16 -27.88 -0.36 -18.14
CA LEU A 16 -28.86 0.69 -17.88
C LEU A 16 -29.97 0.55 -18.94
N TYR A 17 -31.20 0.31 -18.50
CA TYR A 17 -32.35 0.12 -19.38
C TYR A 17 -33.43 1.17 -19.16
N THR A 18 -33.53 1.69 -17.94
CA THR A 18 -34.59 2.59 -17.48
C THR A 18 -34.02 3.94 -17.08
N ASP A 19 -34.88 4.95 -17.00
CA ASP A 19 -34.49 6.28 -16.49
C ASP A 19 -34.03 6.21 -15.02
N GLU A 20 -34.55 5.26 -14.25
CA GLU A 20 -34.12 5.02 -12.87
C GLU A 20 -32.68 4.51 -12.81
N ASP A 21 -32.29 3.61 -13.73
CA ASP A 21 -30.91 3.14 -13.84
C ASP A 21 -29.95 4.30 -14.12
N TRP A 22 -30.35 5.24 -14.99
CA TRP A 22 -29.58 6.44 -15.30
C TRP A 22 -29.47 7.39 -14.11
N SER A 23 -30.55 7.60 -13.37
CA SER A 23 -30.53 8.42 -12.14
C SER A 23 -29.66 7.79 -11.05
N GLY A 24 -29.73 6.47 -10.89
CA GLY A 24 -28.87 5.70 -10.00
C GLY A 24 -27.40 5.82 -10.40
N TRP A 25 -27.11 5.71 -11.71
CA TRP A 25 -25.77 5.90 -12.23
C TRP A 25 -25.24 7.30 -11.95
N GLU A 26 -25.97 8.38 -12.24
CA GLU A 26 -25.49 9.75 -11.99
C GLU A 26 -25.20 10.01 -10.51
N SER A 27 -25.98 9.39 -9.61
CA SER A 27 -25.76 9.46 -8.16
C SER A 27 -24.54 8.66 -7.71
N TRP A 28 -24.27 7.52 -8.36
CA TRP A 28 -23.18 6.59 -7.99
C TRP A 28 -21.85 6.93 -8.67
N ARG A 29 -21.88 7.51 -9.87
CA ARG A 29 -20.72 7.86 -10.69
C ARG A 29 -19.61 8.60 -9.92
N PRO A 30 -19.90 9.56 -9.02
CA PRO A 30 -18.86 10.24 -8.25
C PRO A 30 -17.99 9.31 -7.38
N LEU A 31 -18.52 8.15 -6.95
CA LEU A 31 -17.77 7.18 -6.13
C LEU A 31 -16.68 6.47 -6.93
N VAL A 32 -16.94 6.22 -8.22
CA VAL A 32 -16.00 5.55 -9.14
C VAL A 32 -15.29 6.52 -10.08
N SER A 33 -15.64 7.80 -10.03
CA SER A 33 -14.98 8.81 -10.85
C SER A 33 -13.56 9.04 -10.35
N ARG A 34 -12.61 9.06 -11.27
CA ARG A 34 -11.24 9.43 -10.95
C ARG A 34 -11.20 10.89 -10.50
N PRO A 35 -10.73 11.20 -9.28
CA PRO A 35 -10.59 12.59 -8.84
C PRO A 35 -9.54 13.30 -9.70
N PRO A 36 -9.81 14.54 -10.16
CA PRO A 36 -8.98 15.22 -11.16
C PRO A 36 -7.55 15.52 -10.68
N ASN A 37 -7.32 15.57 -9.36
CA ASN A 37 -6.09 16.14 -8.79
C ASN A 37 -5.26 15.17 -7.93
N LEU A 38 -5.67 13.90 -7.79
CA LEU A 38 -4.92 12.96 -6.95
C LEU A 38 -3.88 12.20 -7.79
N ARG A 39 -2.61 12.31 -7.37
CA ARG A 39 -1.49 11.49 -7.87
C ARG A 39 -1.68 10.00 -7.56
N ILE A 40 -2.47 9.67 -6.54
CA ILE A 40 -2.69 8.30 -6.07
C ILE A 40 -4.18 7.95 -6.21
N PRO A 41 -4.55 6.92 -6.98
CA PRO A 41 -5.93 6.46 -7.06
C PRO A 41 -6.43 6.01 -5.70
N ARG A 42 -7.66 6.42 -5.33
CA ARG A 42 -8.30 5.97 -4.09
C ARG A 42 -8.66 4.49 -4.23
N ALA A 43 -8.24 3.68 -3.26
CA ALA A 43 -8.75 2.32 -3.12
C ALA A 43 -10.19 2.37 -2.57
N LEU A 44 -11.05 1.54 -3.15
CA LEU A 44 -12.43 1.34 -2.76
C LEU A 44 -12.60 -0.09 -2.29
N ASP A 45 -13.35 -0.26 -1.20
CA ASP A 45 -13.76 -1.59 -0.77
C ASP A 45 -14.88 -2.08 -1.67
N ILE A 46 -14.75 -3.33 -2.12
CA ILE A 46 -15.69 -3.98 -3.02
C ILE A 46 -16.02 -5.35 -2.47
N TRP A 47 -17.28 -5.74 -2.60
CA TRP A 47 -17.73 -7.05 -2.19
C TRP A 47 -18.48 -7.75 -3.31
N HIS A 48 -18.09 -8.99 -3.57
CA HIS A 48 -18.80 -9.96 -4.40
C HIS A 48 -18.37 -11.36 -3.97
N PRO A 49 -19.26 -12.38 -3.94
CA PRO A 49 -18.88 -13.73 -3.50
C PRO A 49 -17.65 -14.30 -4.23
N TRP A 50 -17.53 -14.05 -5.53
CA TRP A 50 -16.34 -14.48 -6.29
C TRP A 50 -15.07 -13.70 -5.95
N LEU A 51 -15.18 -12.43 -5.53
CA LEU A 51 -14.02 -11.66 -5.09
C LEU A 51 -13.53 -12.17 -3.73
N GLU A 52 -14.44 -12.55 -2.84
CA GLU A 52 -14.10 -13.17 -1.56
C GLU A 52 -13.35 -14.50 -1.75
N MET A 53 -13.81 -15.35 -2.68
CA MET A 53 -13.11 -16.58 -3.05
C MET A 53 -11.69 -16.33 -3.60
N LEU A 54 -11.44 -15.16 -4.19
CA LEU A 54 -10.13 -14.75 -4.73
C LEU A 54 -9.30 -13.93 -3.73
N GLU A 55 -9.83 -13.71 -2.53
CA GLU A 55 -9.29 -12.87 -1.46
C GLU A 55 -9.07 -11.41 -1.88
N ILE A 56 -9.91 -10.89 -2.79
CA ILE A 56 -9.87 -9.50 -3.27
C ILE A 56 -10.87 -8.67 -2.44
N LYS A 57 -10.37 -7.76 -1.63
CA LYS A 57 -11.17 -6.91 -0.73
C LYS A 57 -11.28 -5.46 -1.18
N SER A 58 -10.23 -4.95 -1.83
CA SER A 58 -10.15 -3.56 -2.24
C SER A 58 -9.63 -3.46 -3.66
N VAL A 59 -10.14 -2.47 -4.39
CA VAL A 59 -9.80 -2.22 -5.80
C VAL A 59 -9.59 -0.73 -6.04
N GLN A 60 -8.80 -0.40 -7.04
CA GLN A 60 -8.71 0.94 -7.62
C GLN A 60 -9.48 0.97 -8.92
N VAL A 61 -10.18 2.07 -9.19
CA VAL A 61 -10.76 2.31 -10.52
C VAL A 61 -9.64 2.72 -11.46
N GLU A 62 -9.37 1.91 -12.48
CA GLU A 62 -8.45 2.26 -13.56
C GLU A 62 -9.12 3.21 -14.55
N ASP A 63 -10.37 2.92 -14.91
CA ASP A 63 -11.07 3.60 -16.01
C ASP A 63 -12.59 3.44 -15.89
N VAL A 64 -13.32 4.45 -16.36
CA VAL A 64 -14.78 4.44 -16.50
C VAL A 64 -15.08 4.74 -17.97
N LEU A 65 -15.52 3.73 -18.71
CA LEU A 65 -15.76 3.88 -20.15
C LEU A 65 -17.09 4.58 -20.43
N GLN A 66 -17.19 5.15 -21.63
CA GLN A 66 -18.43 5.79 -22.09
C GLN A 66 -19.55 4.74 -22.24
N PRO A 67 -20.81 5.13 -21.99
CA PRO A 67 -21.95 4.27 -22.26
C PRO A 67 -21.96 3.84 -23.74
N ARG A 68 -22.07 2.54 -23.98
CA ARG A 68 -22.25 1.96 -25.30
C ARG A 68 -23.64 1.35 -25.41
N GLU A 69 -24.27 1.52 -26.56
CA GLU A 69 -25.57 0.90 -26.84
C GLU A 69 -25.40 -0.64 -26.89
N ILE A 70 -26.43 -1.35 -26.42
CA ILE A 70 -26.51 -2.82 -26.48
C ILE A 70 -27.78 -3.23 -27.21
N ASP A 71 -27.75 -4.42 -27.84
CA ASP A 71 -28.77 -4.92 -28.79
C ASP A 71 -30.23 -4.91 -28.28
N ASN A 72 -30.43 -4.77 -26.97
CA ASN A 72 -31.75 -4.77 -26.32
C ASN A 72 -32.31 -3.36 -26.06
N GLY A 73 -31.80 -2.32 -26.73
CA GLY A 73 -32.25 -0.93 -26.55
C GLY A 73 -31.82 -0.29 -25.22
N GLY A 74 -30.82 -0.86 -24.56
CA GLY A 74 -30.22 -0.31 -23.35
C GLY A 74 -28.79 0.19 -23.59
N TYR A 75 -28.14 0.61 -22.51
CA TYR A 75 -26.74 1.01 -22.50
C TYR A 75 -25.92 0.15 -21.54
N ALA A 76 -24.64 -0.01 -21.83
CA ALA A 76 -23.68 -0.64 -20.95
C ALA A 76 -22.54 0.33 -20.61
N ILE A 77 -22.14 0.36 -19.34
CA ILE A 77 -20.99 1.12 -18.85
C ILE A 77 -19.98 0.12 -18.27
N ASP A 78 -18.79 0.12 -18.86
CA ASP A 78 -17.70 -0.78 -18.45
C ASP A 78 -16.74 -0.05 -17.50
N LEU A 79 -16.62 -0.57 -16.28
CA LEU A 79 -15.77 -0.06 -15.22
C LEU A 79 -14.56 -0.97 -15.06
N LYS A 80 -13.36 -0.45 -15.24
CA LYS A 80 -12.12 -1.22 -15.09
C LYS A 80 -11.57 -1.05 -13.68
N PHE A 81 -11.29 -2.18 -13.04
CA PHE A 81 -10.75 -2.25 -11.69
C PHE A 81 -9.41 -2.97 -11.66
N LEU A 82 -8.53 -2.50 -10.78
CA LEU A 82 -7.27 -3.13 -10.41
C LEU A 82 -7.29 -3.48 -8.93
N GLU A 83 -6.92 -4.70 -8.58
CA GLU A 83 -6.76 -5.13 -7.18
C GLU A 83 -5.79 -4.19 -6.46
N TYR A 84 -6.22 -3.69 -5.30
CA TYR A 84 -5.38 -2.92 -4.41
C TYR A 84 -4.76 -3.85 -3.36
N ARG A 85 -3.45 -3.74 -3.17
CA ARG A 85 -2.72 -4.33 -2.04
C ARG A 85 -1.88 -3.25 -1.39
N GLU A 86 -1.93 -3.17 -0.07
CA GLU A 86 -1.07 -2.26 0.66
C GLU A 86 0.42 -2.59 0.40
N PRO A 87 1.26 -1.59 0.11
CA PRO A 87 2.69 -1.80 -0.03
C PRO A 87 3.27 -2.33 1.28
N LYS A 88 3.93 -3.49 1.22
CA LYS A 88 4.73 -3.96 2.35
C LYS A 88 6.04 -3.16 2.36
N LEU A 89 6.20 -2.28 3.36
CA LEU A 89 7.46 -1.60 3.61
C LEU A 89 8.48 -2.62 4.10
N THR A 90 9.37 -3.07 3.21
CA THR A 90 10.52 -3.87 3.62
C THR A 90 11.57 -2.91 4.16
N LEU A 91 11.57 -2.69 5.47
CA LEU A 91 12.71 -2.06 6.15
C LEU A 91 13.86 -3.06 6.13
N ALA A 92 14.72 -2.97 5.11
CA ALA A 92 16.01 -3.62 5.18
C ALA A 92 16.77 -2.97 6.34
N LYS A 93 17.04 -3.73 7.40
CA LYS A 93 17.97 -3.28 8.44
C LYS A 93 19.33 -3.18 7.75
N PRO A 94 19.95 -2.00 7.64
CA PRO A 94 21.29 -1.93 7.09
C PRO A 94 22.19 -2.84 7.94
N GLU A 95 22.95 -3.72 7.29
CA GLU A 95 24.07 -4.38 7.95
C GLU A 95 25.04 -3.27 8.34
N ALA A 96 25.04 -2.92 9.62
CA ALA A 96 26.11 -2.09 10.16
C ALA A 96 27.40 -2.90 10.03
N SER A 97 28.44 -2.29 9.45
CA SER A 97 29.76 -2.90 9.43
C SER A 97 30.15 -3.21 10.87
N GLU A 98 30.48 -4.45 11.17
CA GLU A 98 31.33 -4.74 12.33
C GLU A 98 32.65 -4.05 12.04
N ALA A 99 32.87 -2.89 12.65
CA ALA A 99 34.18 -2.28 12.63
C ALA A 99 35.11 -3.25 13.37
N GLU A 100 36.10 -3.80 12.66
CA GLU A 100 37.28 -4.34 13.32
C GLU A 100 37.82 -3.23 14.25
N ALA A 101 38.24 -3.62 15.46
CA ALA A 101 38.77 -2.69 16.45
C ALA A 101 39.72 -1.70 15.76
N SER A 102 39.33 -0.43 15.71
CA SER A 102 40.09 0.59 15.02
C SER A 102 41.42 0.78 15.76
N ASP A 103 42.53 0.67 15.04
CA ASP A 103 43.86 1.07 15.51
C ASP A 103 44.00 2.61 15.60
N ASP A 104 42.88 3.34 15.58
CA ASP A 104 42.87 4.79 15.69
C ASP A 104 43.21 5.19 17.15
N PRO A 105 44.27 6.00 17.36
CA PRO A 105 44.63 6.47 18.69
C PRO A 105 43.49 7.18 19.43
N VAL A 106 42.54 7.78 18.70
CA VAL A 106 41.37 8.45 19.29
C VAL A 106 40.39 7.42 19.88
N ASP A 107 40.14 6.33 19.18
CA ASP A 107 39.21 5.28 19.63
C ASP A 107 39.78 4.50 20.81
N GLN A 108 41.09 4.21 20.79
CA GLN A 108 41.79 3.63 21.96
C GLN A 108 41.70 4.55 23.19
N LYS A 109 41.78 5.87 22.98
CA LYS A 109 41.66 6.84 24.07
C LYS A 109 40.24 6.88 24.61
N ILE A 110 39.22 6.83 23.75
CA ILE A 110 37.81 6.77 24.15
C ILE A 110 37.55 5.52 25.00
N GLU A 111 38.08 4.36 24.60
CA GLU A 111 37.89 3.11 25.34
C GLU A 111 38.60 3.13 26.71
N SER A 112 39.82 3.68 26.77
CA SER A 112 40.53 3.87 28.05
C SER A 112 39.78 4.78 29.02
N LEU A 113 39.18 5.88 28.50
CA LEU A 113 38.43 6.84 29.30
C LEU A 113 37.10 6.26 29.79
N ARG A 114 36.50 5.33 29.04
CA ARG A 114 35.31 4.59 29.47
C ARG A 114 35.64 3.67 30.63
N GLY A 115 36.71 2.88 30.51
CA GLY A 115 37.16 2.00 31.60
C GLY A 115 37.53 2.75 32.88
N GLU A 116 38.23 3.89 32.77
CA GLU A 116 38.55 4.75 33.93
C GLU A 116 37.29 5.30 34.61
N ASN A 117 36.28 5.72 33.86
CA ASN A 117 35.03 6.22 34.42
C ASN A 117 34.22 5.13 35.13
N GLU A 118 34.18 3.92 34.59
CA GLU A 118 33.50 2.78 35.23
C GLU A 118 34.18 2.39 36.55
N GLN A 119 35.51 2.42 36.59
CA GLN A 119 36.26 2.20 37.83
C GLN A 119 36.01 3.29 38.87
N LEU A 120 35.99 4.56 38.45
CA LEU A 120 35.69 5.68 39.34
C LEU A 120 34.26 5.60 39.88
N GLN A 121 33.29 5.21 39.05
CA GLN A 121 31.90 5.00 39.48
C GLN A 121 31.78 3.83 40.46
N ALA A 122 32.44 2.70 40.18
CA ALA A 122 32.45 1.55 41.09
C ALA A 122 33.11 1.87 42.44
N ILE A 123 34.14 2.72 42.45
CA ILE A 123 34.77 3.22 43.69
C ILE A 123 33.84 4.17 44.42
N LEU A 124 33.13 5.05 43.70
CA LEU A 124 32.17 5.99 44.29
C LEU A 124 30.94 5.27 44.90
N GLU A 125 30.47 4.21 44.25
CA GLU A 125 29.35 3.37 44.71
C GLU A 125 29.75 2.38 45.82
N GLY A 126 31.04 2.08 45.96
CA GLY A 126 31.60 1.20 46.99
C GLY A 126 32.09 1.90 48.26
N LEU A 127 31.97 3.24 48.35
CA LEU A 127 32.30 4.00 49.56
C LEU A 127 31.08 4.02 50.52
N PRO A 128 31.24 3.63 51.80
CA PRO A 128 30.15 3.63 52.79
C PRO A 128 29.71 5.03 53.22
#